data_AF-A0A3B9HED0-F1
#
_entry.id   AF-A0A3B9HED0-F1
#
_cell.length_a   1.000
_cell.length_b   1.000
_cell.length_c   1.000
_cell.angle_alpha   90.00
_cell.angle_beta   90.00
_cell.angle_gamma   90.00
#
_symmetry.space_group_name_H-M   'P 1'
#
loop_
_entity.id
_entity.type
_entity.pdbx_description
1 polymer ?
#
loop_
_entity_poly.entity_id
_entity_poly.type
_entity_poly.pdbx_seq_one_letter_code
_entity_poly.pdbx_strand_id
1 'polypeptide(L)' 'MMSLVELDANSEVPLHSHPNEQAGLVLDGEFEFTVGEERKIVKKGEFYIIPGGVEHKVVAGQMPS' A
#
# COMPACT_ATOMS: atom_id res chain seq x y z
N MET A 1 -12.73 -0.85 -7.86
CA MET A 1 -12.51 0.53 -8.35
C MET A 1 -11.05 0.65 -8.73
N MET A 2 -10.72 1.40 -9.77
CA MET A 2 -9.32 1.70 -10.11
C MET A 2 -9.08 3.18 -9.81
N SER A 3 -8.04 3.46 -9.05
CA SER A 3 -7.68 4.81 -8.61
C SER A 3 -6.18 5.00 -8.78
N LEU A 4 -5.78 6.21 -9.18
CA LEU A 4 -4.42 6.68 -8.97
C LEU A 4 -4.34 7.24 -7.54
N VAL A 5 -3.37 6.78 -6.77
CA VAL A 5 -3.14 7.21 -5.39
C VAL A 5 -1.73 7.76 -5.31
N GLU A 6 -1.62 9.01 -4.88
CA GLU A 6 -0.35 9.71 -4.62
C GLU A 6 -0.26 9.97 -3.12
N LEU A 7 0.92 9.73 -2.55
CA LEU A 7 1.18 9.87 -1.13
C LEU A 7 2.44 10.70 -0.94
N ASP A 8 2.37 11.70 -0.06
CA ASP A 8 3.55 12.49 0.31
C ASP A 8 4.60 11.58 0.98
N ALA A 9 5.87 11.95 0.85
CA ALA A 9 6.96 11.20 1.47
C ALA A 9 6.74 11.06 2.99
N ASN A 10 6.92 9.85 3.50
CA ASN A 10 6.68 9.47 4.90
C ASN A 10 5.22 9.59 5.38
N SER A 11 4.26 9.83 4.48
CA SER A 11 2.84 9.79 4.86
C SER A 11 2.41 8.37 5.22
N GLU A 12 1.38 8.29 6.06
CA GLU A 12 0.81 7.04 6.54
C GLU A 12 -0.67 6.98 6.17
N VAL A 13 -1.07 5.86 5.57
CA VAL A 13 -2.45 5.41 5.54
C VAL A 13 -2.64 4.50 6.77
N PRO A 14 -3.41 4.92 7.79
CA PRO A 14 -3.51 4.19 9.06
C PRO A 14 -4.05 2.77 8.89
N LEU A 15 -3.88 1.93 9.93
CA LEU A 15 -4.43 0.58 9.94
C LEU A 15 -5.96 0.60 9.80
N HIS A 16 -6.49 -0.11 8.82
CA HIS A 16 -7.92 -0.21 8.56
C HIS A 16 -8.27 -1.52 7.82
N SER A 17 -9.56 -1.78 7.63
CA SER A 17 -10.04 -2.92 6.82
C SER A 17 -11.36 -2.58 6.12
N HIS A 18 -11.64 -3.33 5.05
CA HIS A 18 -12.89 -3.25 4.29
C HIS A 18 -13.14 -4.59 3.57
N PRO A 19 -14.41 -4.93 3.23
CA PRO A 19 -14.73 -6.22 2.63
C PRO A 19 -14.20 -6.41 1.20
N ASN A 20 -13.82 -5.33 0.52
CA ASN A 20 -13.32 -5.39 -0.84
C ASN A 20 -11.85 -5.83 -0.87
N GLU A 21 -11.51 -6.72 -1.80
CA GLU A 21 -10.12 -6.96 -2.19
C GLU A 21 -9.53 -5.72 -2.86
N GLN A 22 -8.30 -5.39 -2.51
CA GLN A 22 -7.55 -4.30 -3.12
C GLN A 22 -6.23 -4.84 -3.67
N ALA A 23 -5.90 -4.45 -4.90
CA ALA A 23 -4.61 -4.74 -5.51
C ALA A 23 -4.09 -3.49 -6.22
N GLY A 24 -2.77 -3.37 -6.32
CA GLY A 24 -2.14 -2.24 -6.98
C GLY A 24 -0.77 -2.57 -7.53
N LEU A 25 -0.33 -1.77 -8.50
CA LEU A 25 1.02 -1.75 -9.07
C LEU A 25 1.69 -0.45 -8.64
N VAL A 26 2.91 -0.53 -8.10
CA VAL A 26 3.68 0.66 -7.74
C VAL A 26 4.25 1.28 -9.01
N LEU A 27 3.80 2.49 -9.33
CA LEU A 27 4.25 3.21 -10.53
C LEU A 27 5.58 3.94 -10.30
N ASP A 28 5.78 4.47 -9.09
CA ASP A 28 7.03 5.10 -8.67
C ASP A 28 7.20 5.05 -7.14
N GLY A 29 8.42 5.29 -6.66
CA GLY A 29 8.76 5.26 -5.23
C GLY A 29 8.78 3.86 -4.61
N GLU A 30 8.63 3.82 -3.29
CA GLU A 30 8.53 2.61 -2.49
C GLU A 30 7.54 2.80 -1.34
N PHE A 31 6.84 1.72 -0.99
CA PHE A 31 5.82 1.71 0.03
C PHE A 31 6.02 0.50 0.92
N GLU A 32 5.84 0.70 2.22
CA GLU A 32 5.81 -0.39 3.16
C GLU A 32 4.37 -0.73 3.50
N PHE A 33 3.97 -1.93 3.11
CA PHE A 33 2.66 -2.48 3.41
C PHE A 33 2.76 -3.39 4.63
N THR A 34 1.83 -3.21 5.56
CA THR A 34 1.48 -4.24 6.54
C THR A 34 0.13 -4.82 6.12
N VAL A 35 0.03 -6.14 5.98
CA VAL A 35 -1.20 -6.85 5.61
C VAL A 35 -1.34 -8.05 6.53
N GLY A 36 -2.26 -7.97 7.49
CA GLY A 36 -2.32 -8.92 8.61
C GLY A 36 -1.02 -8.89 9.41
N GLU A 37 -0.35 -10.04 9.51
CA GLU A 37 0.92 -10.19 10.23
C GLU A 37 2.16 -9.95 9.34
N GLU A 38 1.97 -9.85 8.03
CA GLU A 38 3.07 -9.69 7.08
C GLU A 38 3.39 -8.21 6.83
N ARG A 39 4.70 -7.91 6.76
CA ARG A 39 5.21 -6.59 6.39
C ARG A 39 6.13 -6.72 5.20
N LYS A 40 5.88 -5.94 4.16
CA LYS A 40 6.63 -6.00 2.91
C LYS A 40 6.86 -4.60 2.34
N ILE A 41 8.08 -4.34 1.90
CA ILE A 41 8.39 -3.19 1.06
C ILE A 41 8.09 -3.57 -0.38
N VAL A 42 7.29 -2.74 -1.06
CA VAL A 42 6.90 -2.88 -2.46
C VAL A 42 7.42 -1.67 -3.22
N LYS A 43 8.17 -1.92 -4.29
CA LYS A 43 8.89 -0.88 -5.06
C LYS A 43 8.32 -0.76 -6.47
N LYS A 44 8.74 0.29 -7.18
CA LYS A 44 8.41 0.50 -8.60
C LYS A 44 8.45 -0.79 -9.44
N GLY A 45 7.34 -1.06 -10.13
CA GLY A 45 7.15 -2.24 -10.98
C GLY A 45 6.68 -3.49 -10.24
N GLU A 46 6.66 -3.48 -8.90
CA GLU A 46 6.10 -4.56 -8.09
C GLU A 46 4.62 -4.30 -7.78
N PHE A 47 3.89 -5.38 -7.53
CA PHE A 47 2.48 -5.33 -7.17
C PHE A 47 2.25 -5.81 -5.74
N TYR A 48 1.08 -5.47 -5.21
CA TYR A 48 0.56 -5.95 -3.94
C TYR A 48 -0.89 -6.41 -4.09
N ILE A 49 -1.31 -7.32 -3.21
CA ILE A 49 -2.69 -7.81 -3.08
C ILE A 49 -3.03 -7.80 -1.60
N ILE A 50 -4.18 -7.23 -1.27
CA ILE A 50 -4.76 -7.17 0.07
C ILE A 50 -6.12 -7.89 -0.01
N PRO A 51 -6.23 -9.10 0.59
CA PRO A 51 -7.50 -9.81 0.64
C PRO A 51 -8.56 -9.00 1.40
N GLY A 52 -9.82 -9.14 0.98
CA GLY A 52 -10.94 -8.48 1.65
C GLY A 52 -11.04 -8.88 3.14
N GLY A 53 -11.32 -7.89 3.99
CA GLY A 53 -11.46 -8.08 5.45
C GLY A 53 -10.15 -8.19 6.22
N VAL A 54 -8.99 -8.18 5.56
CA VAL A 54 -7.68 -8.18 6.23
C VAL A 54 -7.28 -6.77 6.60
N GLU A 55 -6.87 -6.57 7.86
CA GLU A 55 -6.33 -5.28 8.31
C GLU A 55 -5.04 -4.95 7.59
N HIS A 56 -4.92 -3.71 7.13
CA HIS A 56 -3.75 -3.26 6.40
C HIS A 56 -3.42 -1.79 6.64
N LYS A 57 -2.14 -1.46 6.48
CA LYS A 57 -1.53 -0.14 6.67
C LYS A 57 -0.51 0.09 5.55
N VAL A 58 -0.33 1.35 5.14
CA VAL A 58 0.69 1.74 4.16
C VAL A 58 1.51 2.90 4.72
N VAL A 59 2.83 2.83 4.60
CA VAL A 59 3.72 3.96 4.84
C VAL A 59 4.51 4.25 3.57
N ALA A 60 4.45 5.49 3.09
CA ALA A 60 5.22 5.93 1.94
C ALA A 60 6.70 6.10 2.32
N GLY A 61 7.59 5.73 1.40
CA GLY A 61 9.04 5.90 1.56
C GLY A 61 9.49 7.37 1.59
N GLN A 62 10.81 7.56 1.65
CA GLN A 62 11.41 8.90 1.81
C GLN A 62 11.43 9.73 0.51
N MET A 63 11.27 9.09 -0.64
CA MET A 63 11.26 9.77 -1.94
C MET A 63 9.80 10.06 -2.35
N PRO A 64 9.48 11.27 -2.84
CA PRO A 64 8.14 11.56 -3.33
C PRO A 64 7.82 10.63 -4.51
N SER A 65 6.66 9.97 -4.43
CA SER A 65 6.09 9.12 -5.47
C SER A 65 4.98 9.85 -6.21
#